data_AF-A0A8J3KV53-F1
#
_entry.id   AF-A0A8J3KV53-F1
#
_cell.length_a   1.000
_cell.length_b   1.000
_cell.length_c   1.000
_cell.angle_alpha   90.00
_cell.angle_beta   90.00
_cell.angle_gamma   90.00
#
_symmetry.space_group_name_H-M   'P 1'
#
loop_
_entity.id
_entity.type
_entity.pdbx_description
1 polymer ?
#
loop_
_entity_poly.entity_id
_entity_poly.type
_entity_poly.pdbx_seq_one_letter_code
_entity_poly.pdbx_strand_id
1 'polypeptide(L)'
;MNDRSSTALARLRAADPAPPAPDPHDPYARAMLDRVLATEDNPPARPRPARRRLATALAGTAVFAAAGVLAVAAPWASPAYSVGVNADGSVVVSFRADELTDPAKLNAELAQAGARTVVMGMVPADQCAGQPAVDAAYEFPLPGTPEHATSPVDYQLRDEGVYVVIRPQHIPAADQLVIGYAIDEQAHSTMVRPWVVVTVPQCLARPTPPGGTAN
;
A
#
# COMPACT_ATOMS: atom_id res chain seq x y z
N MET A 1 50.38 13.80 9.61
CA MET A 1 49.24 13.21 10.35
C MET A 1 48.01 13.02 9.44
N ASN A 2 48.19 12.63 8.16
CA ASN A 2 47.12 12.57 7.14
C ASN A 2 46.86 11.15 6.57
N ASP A 3 47.64 10.13 6.96
CA ASP A 3 47.57 8.81 6.30
C ASP A 3 46.37 7.94 6.75
N ARG A 4 45.82 8.22 7.94
CA ARG A 4 44.67 7.47 8.48
C ARG A 4 43.36 7.79 7.77
N SER A 5 43.19 9.02 7.28
CA SER A 5 41.98 9.44 6.56
C SER A 5 41.91 8.81 5.16
N SER A 6 43.05 8.64 4.50
CA SER A 6 43.14 8.02 3.17
C SER A 6 42.76 6.54 3.21
N THR A 7 43.21 5.81 4.23
CA THR A 7 42.95 4.37 4.39
C THR A 7 41.50 4.06 4.76
N ALA A 8 40.85 4.91 5.58
CA ALA A 8 39.43 4.75 5.90
C ALA A 8 38.53 4.97 4.67
N LEU A 9 38.83 5.99 3.86
CA LEU A 9 38.07 6.30 2.65
C LEU A 9 38.25 5.24 1.56
N ALA A 10 39.44 4.66 1.44
CA ALA A 10 39.70 3.54 0.54
C ALA A 10 38.89 2.28 0.93
N ARG A 11 38.76 1.97 2.23
CA ARG A 11 37.95 0.85 2.70
C ARG A 11 36.45 1.06 2.48
N LEU A 12 35.96 2.28 2.67
CA LEU A 12 34.56 2.63 2.38
C LEU A 12 34.23 2.45 0.89
N ARG A 13 35.11 2.87 -0.02
CA ARG A 13 34.92 2.66 -1.47
C ARG A 13 35.00 1.19 -1.88
N ALA A 14 35.85 0.39 -1.22
CA ALA A 14 35.97 -1.03 -1.51
C ALA A 14 34.78 -1.86 -1.01
N ALA A 15 34.03 -1.33 -0.03
CA ALA A 15 32.86 -1.96 0.54
C ALA A 15 31.54 -1.47 -0.09
N ASP A 16 31.58 -0.51 -1.02
CA ASP A 16 30.41 -0.04 -1.73
C ASP A 16 30.01 -1.09 -2.79
N PRO A 17 28.86 -1.78 -2.62
CA PRO A 17 28.38 -2.77 -3.58
C PRO A 17 27.72 -2.12 -4.80
N ALA A 18 27.78 -0.78 -4.93
CA ALA A 18 27.28 -0.09 -6.09
C ALA A 18 27.90 -0.71 -7.36
N PRO A 19 27.07 -1.15 -8.33
CA PRO A 19 27.58 -1.67 -9.59
C PRO A 19 28.48 -0.61 -10.25
N PRO A 20 29.48 -1.04 -11.05
CA PRO A 20 30.34 -0.12 -11.78
C PRO A 20 29.49 0.91 -12.51
N ALA A 21 29.95 2.18 -12.49
CA ALA A 21 29.21 3.31 -13.02
C ALA A 21 28.53 2.94 -14.35
N PRO A 22 27.22 3.14 -14.49
CA PRO A 22 26.47 2.71 -15.65
C PRO A 22 27.10 3.26 -16.93
N ASP A 23 27.26 2.40 -17.94
CA ASP A 23 27.88 2.76 -19.21
C ASP A 23 27.10 3.92 -19.85
N PRO A 24 27.71 5.12 -20.02
CA PRO A 24 27.04 6.27 -20.62
C PRO A 24 26.67 6.06 -22.11
N HIS A 25 27.09 4.95 -22.70
CA HIS A 25 26.78 4.55 -24.07
C HIS A 25 25.81 3.36 -24.17
N ASP A 26 25.23 2.90 -23.07
CA ASP A 26 24.22 1.82 -23.10
C ASP A 26 23.03 2.23 -24.01
N PRO A 27 22.78 1.48 -25.12
CA PRO A 27 21.71 1.78 -26.05
C PRO A 27 20.31 1.66 -25.41
N TYR A 28 20.16 0.80 -24.40
CA TYR A 28 18.90 0.64 -23.68
C TYR A 28 18.59 1.86 -22.79
N ALA A 29 19.60 2.35 -22.06
CA ALA A 29 19.47 3.56 -21.25
C ALA A 29 19.14 4.79 -22.12
N ARG A 30 19.75 4.90 -23.30
CA ARG A 30 19.41 5.95 -24.28
C ARG A 30 17.98 5.84 -24.79
N ALA A 31 17.51 4.64 -25.13
CA ALA A 31 16.12 4.45 -25.58
C ALA A 31 15.09 4.78 -24.50
N MET A 32 15.39 4.50 -23.22
CA MET A 32 14.53 4.93 -22.10
C MET A 32 14.52 6.45 -21.93
N LEU A 33 15.69 7.09 -22.00
CA LEU A 33 15.79 8.56 -21.90
C LEU A 33 15.02 9.25 -23.04
N ASP A 34 15.18 8.77 -24.28
CA ASP A 34 14.44 9.28 -25.43
C ASP A 34 12.92 9.12 -25.26
N ARG A 35 12.46 8.02 -24.67
CA ARG A 35 11.04 7.81 -24.37
C ARG A 35 10.52 8.80 -23.33
N VAL A 36 11.29 9.08 -22.28
CA VAL A 36 10.92 10.06 -21.24
C VAL A 36 10.87 11.47 -21.83
N LEU A 37 11.91 11.85 -22.58
CA LEU A 37 11.98 13.16 -23.22
C LEU A 37 10.91 13.34 -24.31
N ALA A 38 10.56 12.30 -25.05
CA ALA A 38 9.46 12.33 -26.02
C ALA A 38 8.07 12.34 -25.35
N THR A 39 7.96 12.07 -24.05
CA THR A 39 6.70 12.09 -23.30
C THR A 39 6.31 13.51 -22.84
N GLU A 40 7.20 14.50 -22.99
CA GLU A 40 6.89 15.91 -22.72
C GLU A 40 6.45 16.64 -23.99
N ASP A 41 5.14 16.62 -24.29
CA ASP A 41 4.34 17.77 -24.77
C ASP A 41 2.97 17.32 -25.33
N ASN A 42 2.12 16.80 -24.46
CA ASN A 42 0.70 17.01 -24.64
C ASN A 42 0.02 17.05 -23.29
N PRO A 43 -0.19 18.24 -22.69
CA PRO A 43 -1.10 18.33 -21.56
C PRO A 43 -2.45 17.75 -22.02
N PRO A 44 -3.09 16.86 -21.24
CA PRO A 44 -4.40 16.36 -21.61
C PRO A 44 -5.32 17.56 -21.81
N ALA A 45 -5.83 17.74 -23.03
CA ALA A 45 -6.76 18.81 -23.36
C ALA A 45 -7.95 18.70 -22.42
N ARG A 46 -8.03 19.60 -21.42
CA ARG A 46 -9.15 19.63 -20.50
C ARG A 46 -10.43 19.82 -21.31
N PRO A 47 -11.43 18.93 -21.22
CA PRO A 47 -12.70 19.16 -21.86
C PRO A 47 -13.31 20.45 -21.29
N ARG A 48 -13.51 21.46 -22.16
CA ARG A 48 -14.20 22.70 -21.78
C ARG A 48 -15.64 22.32 -21.37
N PRO A 49 -16.12 22.74 -20.18
CA PRO A 49 -17.52 22.54 -19.84
C PRO A 49 -18.37 23.43 -20.77
N ALA A 50 -19.11 22.81 -21.67
CA ALA A 50 -20.16 23.49 -22.42
C ALA A 50 -21.18 24.03 -21.39
N ARG A 51 -21.31 25.36 -21.32
CA ARG A 51 -22.37 26.04 -20.55
C ARG A 51 -23.73 25.64 -21.14
N ARG A 52 -24.29 24.53 -20.70
CA ARG A 52 -25.69 24.17 -20.94
C ARG A 52 -26.55 25.04 -20.05
N ARG A 53 -27.41 25.83 -20.69
CA ARG A 53 -28.43 26.65 -20.05
C ARG A 53 -29.30 25.76 -19.16
N LEU A 54 -29.41 26.13 -17.90
CA LEU A 54 -30.32 25.53 -16.93
C LEU A 54 -31.77 25.75 -17.40
N ALA A 55 -32.40 24.70 -17.89
CA ALA A 55 -33.84 24.57 -17.91
C ALA A 55 -34.21 23.63 -16.77
N THR A 56 -34.80 24.20 -15.71
CA THR A 56 -35.43 23.49 -14.62
C THR A 56 -36.60 22.66 -15.15
N ALA A 57 -36.47 21.34 -15.13
CA ALA A 57 -37.58 20.42 -15.27
C ALA A 57 -37.44 19.31 -14.22
N LEU A 58 -38.37 19.35 -13.26
CA LEU A 58 -38.67 18.30 -12.30
C LEU A 58 -39.08 17.02 -13.05
N ALA A 59 -38.33 15.93 -12.88
CA ALA A 59 -38.85 14.56 -12.89
C ALA A 59 -37.74 13.59 -12.49
N GLY A 60 -37.99 12.74 -11.49
CA GLY A 60 -37.02 11.81 -10.94
C GLY A 60 -36.61 10.69 -11.89
N THR A 61 -35.34 10.30 -11.79
CA THR A 61 -34.80 8.93 -11.89
C THR A 61 -33.30 9.05 -11.64
N ALA A 62 -32.83 8.47 -10.53
CA ALA A 62 -31.43 8.54 -10.12
C ALA A 62 -30.56 7.70 -11.05
N VAL A 63 -29.81 8.36 -11.92
CA VAL A 63 -28.68 7.76 -12.64
C VAL A 63 -27.42 8.20 -11.92
N PHE A 64 -26.69 7.23 -11.36
CA PHE A 64 -25.43 7.43 -10.65
C PHE A 64 -24.45 8.19 -11.55
N ALA A 65 -24.26 9.48 -11.23
CA ALA A 65 -23.25 10.31 -11.83
C ALA A 65 -21.88 9.81 -11.37
N ALA A 66 -20.95 9.65 -12.32
CA ALA A 66 -19.53 9.48 -12.06
C ALA A 66 -19.05 10.65 -11.17
N ALA A 67 -18.92 10.38 -9.87
CA ALA A 67 -18.42 11.34 -8.91
C ALA A 67 -16.89 11.27 -8.90
N GLY A 68 -16.26 12.24 -9.55
CA GLY A 68 -15.01 12.77 -9.02
C GLY A 68 -15.29 13.19 -7.57
N VAL A 69 -14.39 12.80 -6.66
CA VAL A 69 -14.50 12.97 -5.21
C VAL A 69 -14.94 14.39 -4.84
N LEU A 70 -16.26 14.61 -4.73
CA LEU A 70 -16.85 15.77 -4.08
C LEU A 70 -17.00 15.38 -2.62
N ALA A 71 -15.90 15.51 -1.89
CA ALA A 71 -15.91 15.52 -0.44
C ALA A 71 -16.81 16.69 0.01
N VAL A 72 -18.06 16.38 0.36
CA VAL A 72 -18.91 17.32 1.10
C VAL A 72 -18.23 17.48 2.45
N ALA A 73 -17.62 18.65 2.63
CA ALA A 73 -16.91 19.04 3.85
C ALA A 73 -17.91 19.13 5.02
N ALA A 74 -18.18 17.99 5.65
CA ALA A 74 -18.61 17.95 7.04
C ALA A 74 -17.43 18.42 7.93
N PRO A 75 -17.68 19.03 9.10
CA PRO A 75 -16.62 19.61 9.91
C PRO A 75 -15.73 18.54 10.58
N TRP A 76 -14.70 18.10 9.85
CA TRP A 76 -13.32 17.78 10.25
C TRP A 76 -13.06 16.92 11.51
N ALA A 77 -13.69 15.75 11.58
CA ALA A 77 -12.96 14.57 12.05
C ALA A 77 -12.44 13.84 10.79
N SER A 78 -11.12 13.77 10.60
CA SER A 78 -10.56 12.86 9.60
C SER A 78 -11.04 11.46 9.94
N PRO A 79 -11.69 10.74 9.01
CA PRO A 79 -12.23 9.43 9.33
C PRO A 79 -11.09 8.47 9.67
N ALA A 80 -11.33 7.55 10.61
CA ALA A 80 -10.35 6.55 11.04
C ALA A 80 -9.85 5.68 9.88
N TYR A 81 -10.63 5.59 8.79
CA TYR A 81 -10.22 4.97 7.54
C TYR A 81 -10.95 5.57 6.33
N SER A 82 -10.45 5.28 5.13
CA SER A 82 -11.13 5.52 3.86
C SER A 82 -10.89 4.35 2.91
N VAL A 83 -11.87 4.07 2.05
CA VAL A 83 -11.80 3.04 0.99
C VAL A 83 -12.16 3.69 -0.34
N GLY A 84 -11.35 3.43 -1.37
CA GLY A 84 -11.59 3.88 -2.74
C GLY A 84 -11.28 2.78 -3.74
N VAL A 85 -11.92 2.83 -4.91
CA VAL A 85 -11.66 1.90 -6.01
C VAL A 85 -11.10 2.69 -7.18
N ASN A 86 -9.94 2.26 -7.67
CA ASN A 86 -9.30 2.83 -8.85
C ASN A 86 -9.92 2.28 -10.14
N ALA A 87 -9.66 2.96 -11.26
CA ALA A 87 -10.17 2.56 -12.56
C ALA A 87 -9.65 1.20 -13.06
N ASP A 88 -8.51 0.75 -12.55
CA ASP A 88 -7.91 -0.56 -12.84
C ASP A 88 -8.46 -1.70 -11.96
N GLY A 89 -9.41 -1.40 -11.07
CA GLY A 89 -10.00 -2.35 -10.13
C GLY A 89 -9.18 -2.57 -8.86
N SER A 90 -8.05 -1.89 -8.68
CA SER A 90 -7.35 -1.88 -7.40
C SER A 90 -8.15 -1.11 -6.34
N VAL A 91 -8.06 -1.56 -5.09
CA VAL A 91 -8.74 -0.97 -3.95
C VAL A 91 -7.69 -0.26 -3.09
N VAL A 92 -7.88 1.04 -2.89
CA VAL A 92 -7.04 1.86 -2.02
C VAL A 92 -7.71 1.94 -0.67
N VAL A 93 -6.98 1.63 0.39
CA VAL A 93 -7.43 1.82 1.77
C VAL A 93 -6.39 2.63 2.54
N SER A 94 -6.85 3.65 3.23
CA SER A 94 -6.05 4.38 4.22
C SER A 94 -6.67 4.18 5.58
N PHE A 95 -5.90 3.89 6.63
CA PHE A 95 -6.45 3.80 7.98
C PHE A 95 -5.43 4.19 9.06
N ARG A 96 -5.94 4.72 10.16
CA ARG A 96 -5.20 5.05 11.37
C ARG A 96 -5.34 3.93 12.38
N ALA A 97 -4.26 3.21 12.67
CA ALA A 97 -4.30 2.03 13.53
C ALA A 97 -4.80 2.34 14.94
N ASP A 98 -4.51 3.53 15.46
CA ASP A 98 -4.95 4.07 16.75
C ASP A 98 -6.42 4.47 16.80
N GLU A 99 -7.01 4.83 15.67
CA GLU A 99 -8.41 5.25 15.58
C GLU A 99 -9.34 4.16 15.01
N LEU A 100 -8.78 3.09 14.42
CA LEU A 100 -9.52 1.97 13.84
C LEU A 100 -10.05 1.03 14.94
N THR A 101 -11.11 1.48 15.60
CA THR A 101 -11.79 0.78 16.71
C THR A 101 -12.75 -0.31 16.24
N ASP A 102 -13.30 -0.19 15.04
CA ASP A 102 -14.22 -1.17 14.43
C ASP A 102 -13.69 -1.62 13.06
N PRO A 103 -12.79 -2.62 13.01
CA PRO A 103 -12.31 -3.17 11.75
C PRO A 103 -13.41 -3.90 10.96
N ALA A 104 -14.54 -4.30 11.57
CA ALA A 104 -15.60 -4.98 10.85
C ALA A 104 -16.29 -4.06 9.84
N LYS A 105 -16.46 -2.77 10.20
CA LYS A 105 -16.99 -1.76 9.28
C LYS A 105 -16.07 -1.55 8.07
N LEU A 106 -14.76 -1.43 8.31
CA LEU A 106 -13.76 -1.35 7.23
C LEU A 106 -13.81 -2.60 6.33
N ASN A 107 -13.87 -3.79 6.92
CA ASN A 107 -13.94 -5.05 6.17
C ASN A 107 -15.21 -5.17 5.32
N ALA A 108 -16.35 -4.66 5.80
CA ALA A 108 -17.58 -4.60 5.02
C ALA A 108 -17.42 -3.69 3.78
N GLU A 109 -16.79 -2.52 3.94
CA GLU A 109 -16.52 -1.61 2.81
C GLU A 109 -15.51 -2.20 1.82
N LEU A 110 -14.46 -2.87 2.30
CA LEU A 110 -13.51 -3.61 1.45
C LEU A 110 -14.18 -4.74 0.67
N ALA A 111 -15.12 -5.47 1.29
CA ALA A 111 -15.89 -6.50 0.63
C ALA A 111 -16.81 -5.92 -0.46
N GLN A 112 -17.47 -4.79 -0.18
CA GLN A 112 -18.28 -4.07 -1.18
C GLN A 112 -17.43 -3.54 -2.34
N ALA A 113 -16.17 -3.17 -2.07
CA ALA A 113 -15.19 -2.78 -3.08
C ALA A 113 -14.58 -3.96 -3.85
N GLY A 114 -14.89 -5.22 -3.49
CA GLY A 114 -14.36 -6.41 -4.17
C GLY A 114 -12.93 -6.79 -3.79
N ALA A 115 -12.41 -6.30 -2.67
CA ALA A 115 -10.99 -6.40 -2.31
C ALA A 115 -10.50 -7.81 -1.95
N ARG A 116 -11.39 -8.78 -1.66
CA ARG A 116 -11.05 -10.12 -1.11
C ARG A 116 -10.01 -10.05 0.02
N THR A 117 -10.20 -9.08 0.90
CA THR A 117 -9.24 -8.71 1.94
C THR A 117 -9.90 -8.59 3.30
N VAL A 118 -9.20 -8.98 4.36
CA VAL A 118 -9.59 -8.79 5.76
C VAL A 118 -8.50 -8.04 6.50
N VAL A 119 -8.85 -6.90 7.10
CA VAL A 119 -8.01 -6.12 8.00
C VAL A 119 -8.33 -6.51 9.44
N MET A 120 -7.31 -6.81 10.24
CA MET A 120 -7.52 -7.21 11.64
C MET A 120 -6.37 -6.79 12.55
N GLY A 121 -6.69 -6.46 13.81
CA GLY A 121 -5.69 -6.13 14.82
C GLY A 121 -4.88 -7.37 15.21
N MET A 122 -3.56 -7.20 15.37
CA MET A 122 -2.69 -8.22 15.92
C MET A 122 -2.71 -8.16 17.44
N VAL A 123 -2.79 -9.34 18.06
CA VAL A 123 -2.78 -9.53 19.52
C VAL A 123 -1.41 -10.04 19.97
N PRO A 124 -1.05 -9.91 21.26
CA PRO A 124 0.12 -10.58 21.83
C PRO A 124 0.16 -12.08 21.48
N ALA A 125 1.36 -12.62 21.27
CA ALA A 125 1.52 -13.99 20.76
C ALA A 125 0.93 -15.07 21.69
N ASP A 126 0.95 -14.84 23.00
CA ASP A 126 0.36 -15.70 24.04
C ASP A 126 -1.18 -15.67 24.04
N GLN A 127 -1.79 -14.68 23.38
CA GLN A 127 -3.25 -14.52 23.27
C GLN A 127 -3.81 -15.03 21.94
N CYS A 128 -2.96 -15.44 21.00
CA CYS A 128 -3.40 -16.01 19.73
C CYS A 128 -3.19 -17.52 19.71
N ALA A 129 -4.30 -18.27 19.82
CA ALA A 129 -4.27 -19.72 19.72
C ALA A 129 -4.20 -20.16 18.25
N GLY A 130 -3.03 -20.67 17.83
CA GLY A 130 -2.80 -21.20 16.49
C GLY A 130 -2.09 -20.20 15.57
N GLN A 131 -1.40 -20.75 14.57
CA GLN A 131 -0.80 -19.95 13.51
C GLN A 131 -1.78 -19.85 12.33
N PRO A 132 -1.81 -18.73 11.60
CA PRO A 132 -2.54 -18.66 10.35
C PRO A 132 -2.10 -19.80 9.43
N ALA A 133 -3.05 -20.44 8.75
CA ALA A 133 -2.77 -21.35 7.66
C ALA A 133 -2.31 -20.51 6.46
N VAL A 134 -1.06 -20.06 6.51
CA VAL A 134 -0.40 -19.34 5.42
C VAL A 134 -0.23 -20.30 4.27
N ASP A 135 -0.53 -19.86 3.05
CA ASP A 135 -0.11 -20.61 1.88
C ASP A 135 1.42 -20.56 1.80
N ALA A 136 2.07 -21.66 2.19
CA ALA A 136 3.52 -21.77 2.16
C ALA A 136 4.09 -21.67 0.73
N ALA A 137 3.27 -21.86 -0.31
CA ALA A 137 3.68 -21.65 -1.69
C ALA A 137 3.65 -20.17 -2.10
N TYR A 138 3.01 -19.31 -1.30
CA TYR A 138 2.87 -17.89 -1.61
C TYR A 138 3.98 -17.07 -0.95
N GLU A 139 4.97 -16.68 -1.75
CA GLU A 139 6.01 -15.72 -1.35
C GLU A 139 5.68 -14.33 -1.90
N PHE A 140 5.66 -13.32 -1.02
CA PHE A 140 5.49 -11.94 -1.47
C PHE A 140 6.71 -11.50 -2.30
N PRO A 141 6.49 -10.98 -3.52
CA PRO A 141 7.58 -10.43 -4.31
C PRO A 141 8.29 -9.28 -3.61
N LEU A 142 9.62 -9.28 -3.64
CA LEU A 142 10.44 -8.26 -3.01
C LEU A 142 10.25 -6.89 -3.70
N PRO A 143 10.11 -5.79 -2.94
CA PRO A 143 10.10 -4.45 -3.52
C PRO A 143 11.32 -4.20 -4.42
N GLY A 144 11.09 -3.60 -5.58
CA GLY A 144 12.13 -3.29 -6.56
C GLY A 144 12.45 -4.42 -7.56
N THR A 145 11.85 -5.60 -7.43
CA THR A 145 11.96 -6.66 -8.44
C THR A 145 10.82 -6.59 -9.47
N PRO A 146 11.00 -7.13 -10.70
CA PRO A 146 9.93 -7.16 -11.69
C PRO A 146 8.66 -7.88 -11.22
N GLU A 147 8.82 -8.92 -10.39
CA GLU A 147 7.73 -9.72 -9.83
C GLU A 147 6.83 -8.89 -8.90
N HIS A 148 7.35 -7.81 -8.33
CA HIS A 148 6.58 -6.89 -7.48
C HIS A 148 5.42 -6.20 -8.21
N ALA A 149 5.49 -6.07 -9.54
CA ALA A 149 4.39 -5.62 -10.36
C ALA A 149 3.14 -6.51 -10.24
N THR A 150 3.31 -7.78 -9.84
CA THR A 150 2.24 -8.76 -9.60
C THR A 150 1.92 -9.01 -8.13
N SER A 151 2.48 -8.21 -7.21
CA SER A 151 2.10 -8.31 -5.80
C SER A 151 0.61 -7.95 -5.61
N PRO A 152 -0.16 -8.70 -4.80
CA PRO A 152 -1.57 -8.40 -4.51
C PRO A 152 -1.72 -7.21 -3.57
N VAL A 153 -0.62 -6.76 -2.97
CA VAL A 153 -0.61 -5.67 -2.01
C VAL A 153 0.65 -4.83 -2.17
N ASP A 154 0.48 -3.53 -2.03
CA ASP A 154 1.55 -2.58 -1.75
C ASP A 154 1.11 -1.74 -0.54
N TYR A 155 2.03 -1.38 0.35
CA TYR A 155 1.70 -0.58 1.51
C TYR A 155 2.82 0.39 1.89
N GLN A 156 2.41 1.53 2.41
CA GLN A 156 3.29 2.59 2.89
C GLN A 156 2.83 3.01 4.28
N LEU A 157 3.76 3.02 5.23
CA LEU A 157 3.55 3.68 6.51
C LEU A 157 3.76 5.18 6.32
N ARG A 158 2.82 5.99 6.81
CA ARG A 158 2.86 7.45 6.77
C ARG A 158 2.64 7.98 8.19
N ASP A 159 2.98 9.25 8.40
CA ASP A 159 2.77 9.92 9.70
C ASP A 159 1.29 9.87 10.14
N GLU A 160 0.37 9.90 9.16
CA GLU A 160 -1.08 9.88 9.37
C GLU A 160 -1.69 8.47 9.34
N GLY A 161 -0.88 7.40 9.34
CA GLY A 161 -1.37 6.01 9.39
C GLY A 161 -0.83 5.11 8.28
N VAL A 162 -1.66 4.17 7.83
CA VAL A 162 -1.29 3.16 6.83
C VAL A 162 -2.00 3.46 5.53
N TYR A 163 -1.26 3.49 4.42
CA TYR A 163 -1.81 3.53 3.06
C TYR A 163 -1.56 2.18 2.39
N VAL A 164 -2.60 1.51 1.91
CA VAL A 164 -2.51 0.21 1.26
C VAL A 164 -3.20 0.25 -0.09
N VAL A 165 -2.54 -0.31 -1.11
CA VAL A 165 -3.11 -0.59 -2.42
C VAL A 165 -3.27 -2.10 -2.55
N ILE A 166 -4.51 -2.55 -2.64
CA ILE A 166 -4.90 -3.95 -2.83
C ILE A 166 -5.19 -4.15 -4.31
N ARG A 167 -4.65 -5.22 -4.90
CA ARG A 167 -4.84 -5.62 -6.30
C ARG A 167 -5.55 -6.97 -6.33
N PRO A 168 -6.90 -7.00 -6.25
CA PRO A 168 -7.65 -8.25 -6.10
C PRO A 168 -7.35 -9.26 -7.19
N GLN A 169 -7.06 -8.82 -8.41
CA GLN A 169 -6.71 -9.68 -9.55
C GLN A 169 -5.44 -10.51 -9.37
N HIS A 170 -4.57 -10.16 -8.41
CA HIS A 170 -3.33 -10.90 -8.11
C HIS A 170 -3.43 -11.78 -6.87
N ILE A 171 -4.57 -11.77 -6.16
CA ILE A 171 -4.85 -12.73 -5.10
C ILE A 171 -5.32 -14.04 -5.76
N PRO A 172 -4.76 -15.21 -5.42
CA PRO A 172 -5.28 -16.49 -5.93
C PRO A 172 -6.80 -16.62 -5.71
N ALA A 173 -7.50 -17.29 -6.62
CA ALA A 173 -8.98 -17.30 -6.64
C ALA A 173 -9.60 -17.86 -5.34
N ALA A 174 -8.96 -18.86 -4.73
CA ALA A 174 -9.42 -19.53 -3.52
C ALA A 174 -8.95 -18.87 -2.21
N ASP A 175 -8.12 -17.84 -2.30
CA ASP A 175 -7.42 -17.27 -1.16
C ASP A 175 -7.93 -15.87 -0.82
N GLN A 176 -7.54 -15.40 0.36
CA GLN A 176 -7.80 -14.05 0.84
C GLN A 176 -6.51 -13.37 1.28
N LEU A 177 -6.46 -12.05 1.09
CA LEU A 177 -5.41 -11.22 1.67
C LEU A 177 -5.82 -10.85 3.10
N VAL A 178 -4.98 -11.12 4.07
CA VAL A 178 -5.15 -10.68 5.46
C VAL A 178 -4.11 -9.62 5.76
N ILE A 179 -4.54 -8.46 6.25
CA ILE A 179 -3.67 -7.36 6.67
C ILE A 179 -3.77 -7.24 8.19
N GLY A 180 -2.74 -7.71 8.88
CA GLY A 180 -2.60 -7.49 10.32
C GLY A 180 -2.02 -6.12 10.63
N TYR A 181 -2.56 -5.44 11.64
CA TYR A 181 -1.98 -4.20 12.15
C TYR A 181 -1.82 -4.22 13.67
N ALA A 182 -0.80 -3.55 14.20
CA ALA A 182 -0.66 -3.26 15.62
C ALA A 182 0.04 -1.92 15.83
N ILE A 183 -0.17 -1.33 17.00
CA ILE A 183 0.59 -0.18 17.45
C ILE A 183 1.66 -0.70 18.40
N ASP A 184 2.91 -0.37 18.11
CA ASP A 184 3.99 -0.46 19.07
C ASP A 184 3.90 0.78 19.98
N GLU A 185 3.45 0.57 21.21
CA GLU A 185 3.30 1.64 22.20
C GLU A 185 4.64 2.26 22.61
N GLN A 186 5.74 1.50 22.54
CA GLN A 186 7.07 1.99 22.93
C GLN A 186 7.67 2.88 21.85
N ALA A 187 7.49 2.48 20.59
CA ALA A 187 8.00 3.21 19.44
C ALA A 187 7.01 4.25 18.88
N HIS A 188 5.77 4.28 19.40
CA HIS A 188 4.65 5.02 18.81
C HIS A 188 4.51 4.78 17.30
N SER A 189 4.75 3.54 16.87
CA SER A 189 4.80 3.18 15.45
C SER A 189 3.73 2.16 15.10
N THR A 190 3.22 2.23 13.87
CA THR A 190 2.26 1.23 13.37
C THR A 190 3.01 0.12 12.65
N MET A 191 2.80 -1.12 13.09
CA MET A 191 3.25 -2.32 12.40
C MET A 191 2.14 -2.84 11.50
N VAL A 192 2.47 -3.17 10.26
CA VAL A 192 1.55 -3.76 9.28
C VAL A 192 2.19 -4.99 8.68
N ARG A 193 1.41 -6.06 8.54
CA ARG A 193 1.86 -7.32 7.96
C ARG A 193 0.77 -7.90 7.05
N PRO A 194 1.05 -8.09 5.74
CA PRO A 194 0.15 -8.82 4.86
C PRO A 194 0.44 -10.32 4.88
N TRP A 195 -0.60 -11.13 4.68
CA TRP A 195 -0.54 -12.58 4.43
C TRP A 195 -1.56 -12.96 3.36
N VAL A 196 -1.19 -13.88 2.46
CA VAL A 196 -2.19 -14.58 1.64
C VAL A 196 -2.50 -15.90 2.35
N VAL A 197 -3.79 -16.13 2.63
CA VAL A 197 -4.25 -17.29 3.38
C VAL A 197 -5.41 -17.97 2.66
N VAL A 198 -5.45 -19.29 2.75
CA VAL A 198 -6.59 -20.09 2.28
C VAL A 198 -7.79 -19.93 3.21
N THR A 199 -7.54 -19.71 4.51
CA THR A 199 -8.58 -19.50 5.52
C THR A 199 -8.18 -18.38 6.46
N VAL A 200 -9.10 -17.43 6.66
CA VAL A 200 -8.90 -16.30 7.57
C VAL A 200 -8.74 -16.82 9.00
N PRO A 201 -7.64 -16.49 9.70
CA PRO A 201 -7.44 -16.92 11.08
C PRO A 201 -8.38 -16.15 12.02
N GLN A 202 -8.63 -16.67 13.21
CA GLN A 202 -9.41 -15.96 14.24
C GLN A 202 -8.61 -14.83 14.90
N CYS A 203 -7.28 -14.89 14.84
CA CYS A 203 -6.36 -13.90 15.40
C CYS A 203 -5.05 -13.88 14.61
N LEU A 204 -4.28 -12.79 14.79
CA LEU A 204 -2.91 -12.68 14.31
C LEU A 204 -1.99 -12.34 15.48
N ALA A 205 -0.92 -13.10 15.62
CA ALA A 205 0.10 -12.81 16.63
C ALA A 205 1.00 -11.65 16.19
N ARG A 206 1.26 -10.70 17.09
CA ARG A 206 2.34 -9.73 16.95
C ARG A 206 3.68 -10.49 16.94
N PRO A 207 4.63 -10.14 16.06
CA PRO A 207 5.99 -10.64 16.17
C PRO A 207 6.56 -10.28 17.53
N THR A 208 7.07 -11.25 18.26
CA THR A 208 7.93 -10.96 19.41
C THR A 208 9.20 -10.30 18.87
N PRO A 209 9.59 -9.11 19.36
CA PRO A 209 10.90 -8.56 19.04
C PRO A 209 11.95 -9.64 19.33
N PRO A 210 12.98 -9.81 18.48
CA PRO A 210 14.07 -10.73 18.78
C PRO A 210 14.59 -10.35 20.17
N GLY A 211 14.45 -11.28 21.12
CA GLY A 211 14.63 -10.98 22.53
C GLY A 211 15.92 -10.21 22.74
N GLY A 212 15.82 -8.94 23.13
CA GLY A 212 16.97 -8.22 23.64
C GLY A 212 17.44 -9.02 24.83
N THR A 213 18.61 -9.67 24.70
CA THR A 213 19.25 -10.36 25.82
C THR A 213 19.27 -9.38 26.98
N ALA A 214 18.46 -9.65 28.00
CA ALA A 214 18.49 -8.91 29.24
C ALA A 214 19.88 -9.12 29.83
N ASN A 215 20.72 -8.10 29.72
CA ASN A 215 22.00 -8.01 30.41
C ASN A 215 21.78 -7.53 31.84
#